data_AF-A0A920AL11-F1
#
_entry.id   AF-A0A920AL11-F1
#
_cell.length_a   1.000
_cell.length_b   1.000
_cell.length_c   1.000
_cell.angle_alpha   90.00
_cell.angle_beta   90.00
_cell.angle_gamma   90.00
#
_symmetry.space_group_name_H-M   'P 1'
#
loop_
_entity.id
_entity.type
_entity.pdbx_description
1 polymer ?
#
loop_
_entity_poly.entity_id
_entity_poly.type
_entity_poly.pdbx_seq_one_letter_code
_entity_poly.pdbx_strand_id
1 'polypeptide(L)'
;MKTGRDVAIATLLGAEEWGIATAGLIVMGCIMLRKCHLNTCSVGVATQDPELTKLFKGTPEAVINYFMFLAESLREYMAKLGFRTVNEMVGRTDKLKVSERAKNMPDASVDLGIILTKPEIIDGDSPYATQKQDHNLDKALDFDILKKISKSIESQTKISINENIHNYNRTVGTIISSEITKKYGANGLPDETITINFKGSAGQSFGAFACKGLKFNLEGDSNDYFGKGLSGGSLSVFPSKNSTFKAEDNIIIGNVALYGATGGMAFINGIAGERFCVRNSSAIAVVEGIGDHGCEYMTGGTAVILGETGRNFGAGMSGGIAYVFDKNDNFETKFNSELCDIKKSNRIQKMIKY
;
A
#
# COMPACT_ATOMS: atom_id res chain seq x y z
N MET A 1 -23.54 5.91 -9.06
CA MET A 1 -24.92 5.77 -8.55
C MET A 1 -25.37 7.09 -7.96
N LYS A 2 -26.64 7.47 -8.16
CA LYS A 2 -27.22 8.75 -7.73
C LYS A 2 -28.61 8.60 -7.10
N THR A 3 -29.31 7.51 -7.37
CA THR A 3 -30.73 7.34 -6.99
C THR A 3 -30.98 6.01 -6.28
N GLY A 4 -32.09 5.90 -5.55
CA GLY A 4 -32.48 4.63 -4.91
C GLY A 4 -32.75 3.53 -5.94
N ARG A 5 -33.13 3.89 -7.18
CA ARG A 5 -33.26 2.95 -8.30
C ARG A 5 -31.91 2.37 -8.70
N ASP A 6 -30.87 3.19 -8.77
CA ASP A 6 -29.52 2.72 -9.11
C ASP A 6 -29.03 1.73 -8.07
N VAL A 7 -29.25 2.05 -6.78
CA VAL A 7 -28.91 1.17 -5.66
C VAL A 7 -29.70 -0.14 -5.76
N ALA A 8 -31.01 -0.06 -5.95
CA ALA A 8 -31.87 -1.23 -6.12
C ALA A 8 -31.42 -2.14 -7.27
N ILE A 9 -31.12 -1.59 -8.45
CA ILE A 9 -30.63 -2.38 -9.58
C ILE A 9 -29.28 -3.03 -9.24
N ALA A 10 -28.35 -2.29 -8.64
CA ALA A 10 -27.08 -2.86 -8.21
C ALA A 10 -27.26 -4.01 -7.21
N THR A 11 -28.17 -3.86 -6.24
CA THR A 11 -28.52 -4.93 -5.28
C THR A 11 -29.06 -6.17 -5.98
N LEU A 12 -30.02 -6.00 -6.90
CA LEU A 12 -30.62 -7.11 -7.66
C LEU A 12 -29.58 -7.84 -8.53
N LEU A 13 -28.51 -7.15 -8.95
CA LEU A 13 -27.38 -7.71 -9.68
C LEU A 13 -26.31 -8.33 -8.77
N GLY A 14 -26.46 -8.27 -7.44
CA GLY A 14 -25.58 -8.94 -6.47
C GLY A 14 -24.73 -8.01 -5.59
N ALA A 15 -24.87 -6.68 -5.69
CA ALA A 15 -24.09 -5.77 -4.84
C ALA A 15 -24.63 -5.71 -3.40
N GLU A 16 -23.72 -5.79 -2.43
CA GLU A 16 -24.02 -5.71 -0.99
C GLU A 16 -23.58 -4.36 -0.36
N GLU A 17 -22.70 -3.63 -1.06
CA GLU A 17 -22.25 -2.28 -0.69
C GLU A 17 -22.31 -1.34 -1.90
N TRP A 18 -22.50 -0.05 -1.65
CA TRP A 18 -22.66 0.96 -2.70
C TRP A 18 -21.77 2.18 -2.46
N GLY A 19 -20.85 2.45 -3.38
CA GLY A 19 -20.03 3.66 -3.38
C GLY A 19 -20.72 4.85 -4.03
N ILE A 20 -20.93 5.95 -3.28
CA ILE A 20 -21.50 7.20 -3.81
C ILE A 20 -20.54 8.36 -3.56
N ALA A 21 -19.80 8.74 -4.61
CA ALA A 21 -18.82 9.83 -4.55
C ALA A 21 -19.37 11.15 -5.11
N THR A 22 -19.56 11.26 -6.43
CA THR A 22 -19.92 12.54 -7.09
C THR A 22 -21.22 13.14 -6.57
N ALA A 23 -22.26 12.34 -6.31
CA ALA A 23 -23.51 12.87 -5.76
C ALA A 23 -23.30 13.43 -4.33
N GLY A 24 -22.45 12.79 -3.52
CA GLY A 24 -22.02 13.33 -2.23
C GLY A 24 -21.28 14.68 -2.39
N LEU A 25 -20.39 14.81 -3.38
CA LEU A 25 -19.75 16.09 -3.68
C LEU A 25 -20.75 17.18 -4.11
N ILE A 26 -21.77 16.83 -4.90
CA ILE A 26 -22.81 17.77 -5.34
C ILE A 26 -23.64 18.27 -4.16
N VAL A 27 -24.02 17.37 -3.26
CA VAL A 27 -24.74 17.71 -2.02
C VAL A 27 -23.92 18.62 -1.13
N MET A 28 -22.59 18.49 -1.13
CA MET A 28 -21.66 19.40 -0.45
C MET A 28 -21.40 20.72 -1.20
N GLY A 29 -22.02 20.95 -2.36
CA GLY A 29 -21.95 22.22 -3.09
C GLY A 29 -21.22 22.15 -4.44
N CYS A 30 -20.77 20.99 -4.90
CA CYS A 30 -20.20 20.87 -6.24
C CYS A 30 -21.24 21.21 -7.31
N ILE A 31 -20.95 22.22 -8.11
CA ILE A 31 -21.78 22.69 -9.23
C ILE A 31 -21.31 22.12 -10.59
N MET A 32 -20.51 21.04 -10.58
CA MET A 32 -20.06 20.33 -11.78
C MET A 32 -19.31 21.19 -12.82
N LEU A 33 -18.47 22.13 -12.36
CA LEU A 33 -17.65 22.98 -13.24
C LEU A 33 -16.62 22.22 -14.09
N ARG A 34 -16.22 21.01 -13.66
CA ARG A 34 -15.20 20.17 -14.31
C ARG A 34 -13.81 20.83 -14.42
N LYS A 35 -13.49 21.72 -13.47
CA LYS A 35 -12.18 22.40 -13.35
C LYS A 35 -11.35 21.88 -12.17
N CYS A 36 -11.63 20.68 -11.68
CA CYS A 36 -10.96 20.12 -10.49
C CYS A 36 -9.43 20.05 -10.64
N HIS A 37 -8.94 19.78 -11.85
CA HIS A 37 -7.51 19.69 -12.18
C HIS A 37 -6.80 21.05 -12.28
N LEU A 38 -7.55 22.16 -12.34
CA LEU A 38 -6.99 23.52 -12.49
C LEU A 38 -6.76 24.21 -11.14
N ASN A 39 -7.12 23.58 -10.02
CA ASN A 39 -7.10 24.19 -8.69
C ASN A 39 -8.03 25.41 -8.50
N THR A 40 -8.92 25.70 -9.46
CA THR A 40 -9.79 26.91 -9.46
C THR A 40 -11.26 26.59 -9.12
N CYS A 41 -11.52 25.75 -8.12
CA CYS A 41 -12.89 25.40 -7.74
C CYS A 41 -13.58 26.58 -7.06
N SER A 42 -14.54 27.23 -7.74
CA SER A 42 -15.22 28.45 -7.25
C SER A 42 -16.16 28.24 -6.06
N VAL A 43 -16.27 27.00 -5.57
CA VAL A 43 -17.12 26.59 -4.44
C VAL A 43 -16.32 25.85 -3.36
N GLY A 44 -14.98 25.89 -3.43
CA GLY A 44 -14.11 25.35 -2.39
C GLY A 44 -14.10 23.83 -2.25
N VAL A 45 -14.71 23.06 -3.16
CA VAL A 45 -14.79 21.59 -3.05
C VAL A 45 -13.49 20.89 -3.47
N ALA A 46 -12.93 21.23 -4.63
CA ALA A 46 -11.76 20.55 -5.21
C ALA A 46 -10.66 21.57 -5.55
N THR A 47 -10.06 22.15 -4.52
CA THR A 47 -8.98 23.14 -4.59
C THR A 47 -8.14 23.09 -3.31
N GLN A 48 -6.86 23.41 -3.42
CA GLN A 48 -5.93 23.64 -2.32
C GLN A 48 -5.62 25.13 -2.13
N ASP A 49 -6.24 26.02 -2.92
CA ASP A 49 -6.11 27.47 -2.78
C ASP A 49 -6.80 27.95 -1.48
N PRO A 50 -6.08 28.59 -0.54
CA PRO A 50 -6.64 29.02 0.73
C PRO A 50 -7.81 30.01 0.62
N GLU A 51 -7.88 30.84 -0.41
CA GLU A 51 -9.00 31.77 -0.60
C GLU A 51 -10.22 31.06 -1.18
N LEU A 52 -10.02 30.11 -2.09
CA LEU A 52 -11.13 29.35 -2.67
C LEU A 52 -11.70 28.31 -1.70
N THR A 53 -10.87 27.69 -0.85
CA THR A 53 -11.34 26.75 0.19
C THR A 53 -12.29 27.40 1.19
N LYS A 54 -12.12 28.69 1.52
CA LYS A 54 -13.07 29.46 2.35
C LYS A 54 -14.47 29.56 1.75
N LEU A 55 -14.63 29.34 0.45
CA LEU A 55 -15.93 29.35 -0.23
C LEU A 55 -16.71 28.05 -0.02
N PHE A 56 -16.12 27.02 0.58
CA PHE A 56 -16.79 25.76 0.88
C PHE A 56 -17.91 25.96 1.90
N LYS A 57 -19.13 25.55 1.54
CA LYS A 57 -20.33 25.65 2.38
C LYS A 57 -21.01 24.29 2.63
N GLY A 58 -20.37 23.19 2.24
CA GLY A 58 -20.91 21.86 2.45
C GLY A 58 -20.97 21.52 3.95
N THR A 59 -22.01 20.81 4.36
CA THR A 59 -22.17 20.39 5.76
C THR A 59 -22.38 18.88 5.88
N PRO A 60 -22.00 18.26 7.00
CA PRO A 60 -22.31 16.86 7.26
C PRO A 60 -23.81 16.55 7.18
N GLU A 61 -24.67 17.46 7.65
CA GLU A 61 -26.13 17.28 7.66
C GLU A 61 -26.70 17.16 6.24
N ALA A 62 -26.17 17.91 5.28
CA ALA A 62 -26.56 17.78 3.88
C ALA A 62 -26.28 16.37 3.36
N VAL A 63 -25.10 15.82 3.69
CA VAL A 63 -24.70 14.45 3.30
C VAL A 63 -25.59 13.41 3.99
N ILE A 64 -25.84 13.56 5.30
CA ILE A 64 -26.74 12.67 6.06
C ILE A 64 -28.13 12.66 5.42
N ASN A 65 -28.71 13.84 5.17
CA ASN A 65 -30.03 13.96 4.55
C ASN A 65 -30.09 13.28 3.18
N TYR A 66 -29.06 13.47 2.36
CA TYR A 66 -28.98 12.80 1.06
C TYR A 66 -28.98 11.27 1.18
N PHE A 67 -28.18 10.69 2.09
CA PHE A 67 -28.17 9.25 2.30
C PHE A 67 -29.48 8.74 2.91
N MET A 68 -30.15 9.52 3.77
CA MET A 68 -31.48 9.19 4.27
C MET A 68 -32.52 9.13 3.15
N PHE A 69 -32.51 10.10 2.23
CA PHE A 69 -33.38 10.07 1.05
C PHE A 69 -33.07 8.91 0.10
N LEU A 70 -31.77 8.61 -0.08
CA LEU A 70 -31.34 7.48 -0.90
C LEU A 70 -31.84 6.14 -0.31
N ALA A 71 -31.69 5.98 1.01
CA ALA A 71 -32.15 4.80 1.73
C ALA A 71 -33.67 4.67 1.72
N GLU A 72 -34.43 5.76 1.91
CA GLU A 72 -35.90 5.75 1.79
C GLU A 72 -36.32 5.35 0.37
N SER A 73 -35.71 5.95 -0.65
CA SER A 73 -36.00 5.59 -2.04
C SER A 73 -35.70 4.11 -2.33
N LEU A 74 -34.61 3.56 -1.78
CA LEU A 74 -34.34 2.11 -1.86
C LEU A 74 -35.45 1.29 -1.19
N ARG A 75 -35.87 1.65 0.04
CA ARG A 75 -36.96 0.97 0.76
C ARG A 75 -38.26 0.97 -0.02
N GLU A 76 -38.59 2.06 -0.71
CA GLU A 76 -39.75 2.11 -1.59
C GLU A 76 -39.66 1.08 -2.72
N TYR A 77 -38.49 0.91 -3.34
CA TYR A 77 -38.28 -0.13 -4.36
C TYR A 77 -38.33 -1.54 -3.75
N MET A 78 -37.73 -1.75 -2.58
CA MET A 78 -37.81 -3.03 -1.86
C MET A 78 -39.26 -3.42 -1.58
N ALA A 79 -40.06 -2.49 -1.03
CA ALA A 79 -41.48 -2.70 -0.75
C ALA A 79 -42.28 -3.01 -2.02
N LYS A 80 -42.04 -2.29 -3.12
CA LYS A 80 -42.69 -2.54 -4.43
C LYS A 80 -42.35 -3.93 -4.99
N LEU A 81 -41.16 -4.44 -4.72
CA LEU A 81 -40.69 -5.74 -5.21
C LEU A 81 -40.99 -6.89 -4.25
N GLY A 82 -41.46 -6.58 -3.04
CA GLY A 82 -41.85 -7.56 -2.01
C GLY A 82 -40.72 -8.01 -1.09
N PHE A 83 -39.65 -7.22 -0.95
CA PHE A 83 -38.52 -7.51 -0.08
C PHE A 83 -38.61 -6.73 1.24
N ARG A 84 -38.32 -7.40 2.37
CA ARG A 84 -38.28 -6.78 3.70
C ARG A 84 -36.87 -6.39 4.12
N THR A 85 -35.87 -7.14 3.65
CA THR A 85 -34.46 -6.92 3.94
C THR A 85 -33.65 -6.80 2.66
N VAL A 86 -32.49 -6.15 2.73
CA VAL A 86 -31.57 -6.06 1.59
C VAL A 86 -31.12 -7.46 1.16
N ASN A 87 -30.78 -8.33 2.11
CA ASN A 87 -30.30 -9.68 1.83
C ASN A 87 -31.28 -10.53 1.01
N GLU A 88 -32.60 -10.38 1.24
CA GLU A 88 -33.62 -11.04 0.41
C GLU A 88 -33.62 -10.58 -1.06
N MET A 89 -33.10 -9.37 -1.31
CA MET A 89 -33.06 -8.70 -2.60
C MET A 89 -31.75 -8.93 -3.36
N VAL A 90 -30.64 -9.20 -2.65
CA VAL A 90 -29.32 -9.38 -3.28
C VAL A 90 -29.37 -10.52 -4.31
N GLY A 91 -28.89 -10.24 -5.52
CA GLY A 91 -28.78 -11.23 -6.60
C GLY A 91 -30.11 -11.69 -7.20
N ARG A 92 -31.24 -11.05 -6.87
CA ARG A 92 -32.58 -11.35 -7.41
C ARG A 92 -32.77 -10.81 -8.84
N THR A 93 -31.94 -11.27 -9.77
CA THR A 93 -32.01 -10.87 -11.19
C THR A 93 -33.35 -11.22 -11.84
N ASP A 94 -34.10 -12.19 -11.28
CA ASP A 94 -35.47 -12.54 -11.69
C ASP A 94 -36.47 -11.38 -11.54
N LYS A 95 -36.14 -10.34 -10.78
CA LYS A 95 -36.94 -9.11 -10.64
C LYS A 95 -36.59 -8.04 -11.67
N LEU A 96 -35.62 -8.29 -12.53
CA LEU A 96 -35.22 -7.39 -13.61
C LEU A 96 -35.73 -7.93 -14.95
N LYS A 97 -36.16 -7.01 -15.82
CA LYS A 97 -36.48 -7.31 -17.21
C LYS A 97 -36.00 -6.18 -18.12
N VAL A 98 -35.60 -6.53 -19.32
CA VAL A 98 -35.29 -5.55 -20.37
C VAL A 98 -36.58 -4.80 -20.71
N SER A 99 -36.49 -3.47 -20.76
CA SER A 99 -37.65 -2.65 -21.12
C SER A 99 -38.01 -2.82 -22.59
N GLU A 100 -39.29 -2.91 -22.91
CA GLU A 100 -39.79 -2.90 -24.30
C GLU A 100 -39.31 -1.67 -25.08
N ARG A 101 -39.07 -0.54 -24.40
CA ARG A 101 -38.52 0.68 -25.02
C ARG A 101 -37.12 0.45 -25.61
N ALA A 102 -36.33 -0.47 -25.04
CA ALA A 102 -34.98 -0.74 -25.51
C ALA A 102 -34.96 -1.29 -26.95
N LYS A 103 -36.03 -1.97 -27.39
CA LYS A 103 -36.16 -2.53 -28.75
C LYS A 103 -36.15 -1.47 -29.85
N ASN A 104 -36.48 -0.22 -29.53
CA ASN A 104 -36.56 0.89 -30.47
C ASN A 104 -35.38 1.87 -30.34
N MET A 105 -34.34 1.52 -29.56
CA MET A 105 -33.14 2.34 -29.43
C MET A 105 -32.05 1.89 -30.41
N PRO A 106 -31.11 2.76 -30.80
CA PRO A 106 -29.99 2.39 -31.66
C PRO A 106 -29.19 1.17 -31.17
N ASP A 107 -29.16 0.98 -29.85
CA ASP A 107 -28.43 -0.09 -29.18
C ASP A 107 -29.31 -1.31 -28.86
N ALA A 108 -30.43 -1.49 -29.57
CA ALA A 108 -31.38 -2.60 -29.37
C ALA A 108 -30.76 -4.00 -29.57
N SER A 109 -29.59 -4.07 -30.21
CA SER A 109 -28.82 -5.30 -30.43
C SER A 109 -28.03 -5.76 -29.20
N VAL A 110 -27.95 -4.95 -28.14
CA VAL A 110 -27.23 -5.32 -26.91
C VAL A 110 -28.01 -6.39 -26.15
N ASP A 111 -27.43 -7.58 -26.05
CA ASP A 111 -27.99 -8.68 -25.26
C ASP A 111 -27.68 -8.51 -23.77
N LEU A 112 -28.70 -8.10 -23.00
CA LEU A 112 -28.63 -8.00 -21.55
C LEU A 112 -28.93 -9.34 -20.85
N GLY A 113 -29.23 -10.41 -21.57
CA GLY A 113 -29.43 -11.74 -21.00
C GLY A 113 -28.23 -12.21 -20.18
N ILE A 114 -27.02 -11.86 -20.63
CA ILE A 114 -25.76 -12.22 -19.95
C ILE A 114 -25.71 -11.67 -18.51
N ILE A 115 -26.19 -10.44 -18.27
CA ILE A 115 -26.19 -9.83 -16.93
C ILE A 115 -27.40 -10.22 -16.08
N LEU A 116 -28.47 -10.71 -16.72
CA LEU A 116 -29.71 -11.13 -16.03
C LEU A 116 -29.71 -12.63 -15.70
N THR A 117 -28.82 -13.40 -16.31
CA THR A 117 -28.70 -14.83 -16.08
C THR A 117 -28.33 -15.09 -14.63
N LYS A 118 -29.21 -15.79 -13.91
CA LYS A 118 -28.96 -16.20 -12.54
C LYS A 118 -27.96 -17.36 -12.54
N PRO A 119 -26.89 -17.33 -11.73
CA PRO A 119 -26.00 -18.47 -11.58
C PRO A 119 -26.73 -19.64 -10.92
N GLU A 120 -26.34 -20.87 -11.27
CA GLU A 120 -26.76 -22.05 -10.53
C GLU A 120 -26.19 -21.97 -9.11
N ILE A 121 -27.08 -22.01 -8.11
CA ILE A 121 -26.69 -21.99 -6.70
C ILE A 121 -26.20 -23.40 -6.36
N ILE A 122 -24.93 -23.50 -5.95
CA ILE A 122 -24.36 -24.75 -5.43
C ILE A 122 -24.94 -24.99 -4.04
N ASP A 123 -25.22 -26.25 -3.69
CA ASP A 123 -25.76 -26.60 -2.37
C ASP A 123 -24.90 -26.03 -1.24
N GLY A 124 -25.53 -25.25 -0.35
CA GLY A 124 -24.87 -24.57 0.76
C GLY A 124 -24.40 -23.15 0.48
N ASP A 125 -24.55 -22.65 -0.76
CA ASP A 125 -24.17 -21.28 -1.13
C ASP A 125 -25.32 -20.27 -0.92
N SER A 126 -24.96 -18.99 -0.80
CA SER A 126 -25.89 -17.88 -0.55
C SER A 126 -25.69 -16.76 -1.56
N PRO A 127 -26.76 -16.10 -2.06
CA PRO A 127 -26.64 -14.94 -2.96
C PRO A 127 -25.96 -13.72 -2.33
N TYR A 128 -25.78 -13.70 -1.01
CA TYR A 128 -25.15 -12.64 -0.23
C TYR A 128 -24.16 -13.24 0.78
N ALA A 129 -23.23 -12.42 1.27
CA ALA A 129 -22.18 -12.84 2.19
C ALA A 129 -22.72 -13.33 3.53
N THR A 130 -22.52 -14.63 3.81
CA THR A 130 -22.90 -15.28 5.08
C THR A 130 -21.70 -15.69 5.93
N GLN A 131 -20.48 -15.61 5.38
CA GLN A 131 -19.26 -16.06 6.02
C GLN A 131 -18.14 -15.02 5.90
N LYS A 132 -17.28 -14.97 6.91
CA LYS A 132 -16.04 -14.18 6.87
C LYS A 132 -14.94 -14.97 6.18
N GLN A 133 -13.99 -14.27 5.57
CA GLN A 133 -12.77 -14.90 5.07
C GLN A 133 -11.81 -15.20 6.22
N ASP A 134 -11.23 -16.40 6.22
CA ASP A 134 -10.14 -16.78 7.12
C ASP A 134 -8.83 -16.84 6.35
N HIS A 135 -7.92 -15.93 6.67
CA HIS A 135 -6.60 -15.82 6.06
C HIS A 135 -5.52 -16.63 6.80
N ASN A 136 -5.88 -17.42 7.82
CA ASN A 136 -4.97 -18.22 8.64
C ASN A 136 -3.84 -17.38 9.28
N LEU A 137 -4.14 -16.14 9.69
CA LEU A 137 -3.14 -15.22 10.25
C LEU A 137 -2.58 -15.71 11.58
N ASP A 138 -3.34 -16.52 12.32
CA ASP A 138 -2.94 -17.17 13.56
C ASP A 138 -1.66 -18.02 13.44
N LYS A 139 -1.34 -18.47 12.22
CA LYS A 139 -0.13 -19.24 11.90
C LYS A 139 1.08 -18.38 11.55
N ALA A 140 0.95 -17.05 11.55
CA ALA A 140 2.05 -16.15 11.24
C ALA A 140 3.13 -16.17 12.34
N LEU A 141 4.40 -16.20 11.93
CA LEU A 141 5.57 -16.25 12.84
C LEU A 141 5.56 -15.10 13.86
N ASP A 142 5.04 -13.92 13.48
CA ASP A 142 4.91 -12.76 14.36
C ASP A 142 4.18 -13.08 15.67
N PHE A 143 3.15 -13.95 15.66
CA PHE A 143 2.42 -14.27 16.89
C PHE A 143 3.27 -15.07 17.88
N ASP A 144 4.14 -15.95 17.39
CA ASP A 144 5.07 -16.67 18.26
C ASP A 144 6.17 -15.76 18.81
N ILE A 145 6.62 -14.80 18.00
CA ILE A 145 7.56 -13.77 18.44
C ILE A 145 6.91 -12.85 19.49
N LEU A 146 5.68 -12.40 19.26
CA LEU A 146 4.95 -11.52 20.17
C LEU A 146 4.82 -12.11 21.59
N LYS A 147 4.63 -13.43 21.71
CA LYS A 147 4.61 -14.13 23.01
C LYS A 147 5.92 -13.93 23.79
N LYS A 148 7.05 -13.76 23.10
CA LYS A 148 8.39 -13.57 23.71
C LYS A 148 8.69 -12.12 24.06
N ILE A 149 8.14 -11.15 23.30
CA ILE A 149 8.52 -9.73 23.41
C ILE A 149 7.42 -8.82 23.99
N SER A 150 6.21 -9.31 24.21
CA SER A 150 5.05 -8.50 24.65
C SER A 150 5.33 -7.68 25.92
N LYS A 151 5.95 -8.29 26.93
CA LYS A 151 6.35 -7.58 28.17
C LYS A 151 7.30 -6.42 27.88
N SER A 152 8.27 -6.60 26.99
CA SER A 152 9.23 -5.56 26.60
C SER A 152 8.59 -4.44 25.80
N ILE A 153 7.61 -4.76 24.95
CA ILE A 153 6.77 -3.74 24.30
C ILE A 153 6.05 -2.93 25.38
N GLU A 154 5.47 -3.58 26.38
CA GLU A 154 4.71 -2.90 27.43
C GLU A 154 5.54 -1.98 28.33
N SER A 155 6.68 -2.48 28.81
CA SER A 155 7.58 -1.75 29.71
C SER A 155 8.60 -0.88 28.98
N GLN A 156 8.61 -0.89 27.64
CA GLN A 156 9.61 -0.23 26.78
C GLN A 156 11.06 -0.61 27.14
N THR A 157 11.26 -1.85 27.60
CA THR A 157 12.58 -2.35 28.02
C THR A 157 13.27 -3.05 26.87
N LYS A 158 14.58 -2.85 26.74
CA LYS A 158 15.36 -3.47 25.66
C LYS A 158 15.33 -4.99 25.77
N ILE A 159 15.11 -5.66 24.64
CA ILE A 159 15.22 -7.11 24.50
C ILE A 159 15.87 -7.48 23.17
N SER A 160 16.62 -8.57 23.17
CA SER A 160 17.21 -9.18 21.98
C SER A 160 16.89 -10.67 21.96
N ILE A 161 16.31 -11.17 20.88
CA ILE A 161 15.96 -12.58 20.69
C ILE A 161 16.51 -13.12 19.36
N ASN A 162 16.54 -14.45 19.24
CA ASN A 162 16.96 -15.14 18.02
C ASN A 162 15.82 -16.00 17.49
N GLU A 163 15.59 -15.98 16.18
CA GLU A 163 14.56 -16.78 15.52
C GLU A 163 15.09 -17.39 14.22
N ASN A 164 14.58 -18.58 13.86
CA ASN A 164 14.78 -19.12 12.53
C ASN A 164 13.70 -18.58 11.59
N ILE A 165 14.04 -18.39 10.33
CA ILE A 165 13.11 -17.92 9.30
C ILE A 165 13.26 -18.72 8.01
N HIS A 166 12.13 -18.95 7.35
CA HIS A 166 12.03 -19.66 6.08
C HIS A 166 11.24 -18.82 5.06
N ASN A 167 11.41 -19.12 3.77
CA ASN A 167 10.83 -18.35 2.68
C ASN A 167 9.28 -18.32 2.69
N TYR A 168 8.62 -19.27 3.34
CA TYR A 168 7.18 -19.29 3.54
C TYR A 168 6.72 -18.36 4.67
N ASN A 169 7.63 -17.90 5.54
CA ASN A 169 7.37 -16.85 6.52
C ASN A 169 7.37 -15.49 5.83
N ARG A 170 6.19 -15.07 5.39
CA ARG A 170 5.96 -13.79 4.71
C ARG A 170 5.59 -12.69 5.71
N THR A 171 5.86 -11.44 5.35
CA THR A 171 5.46 -10.24 6.11
C THR A 171 5.93 -10.24 7.56
N VAL A 172 7.06 -10.90 7.85
CA VAL A 172 7.56 -11.03 9.22
C VAL A 172 7.88 -9.65 9.80
N GLY A 173 7.32 -9.36 10.96
CA GLY A 173 7.46 -8.11 11.69
C GLY A 173 6.33 -7.10 11.48
N THR A 174 5.44 -7.30 10.50
CA THR A 174 4.33 -6.39 10.25
C THR A 174 3.29 -6.41 11.37
N ILE A 175 2.96 -7.58 11.92
CA ILE A 175 2.01 -7.69 13.03
C ILE A 175 2.66 -7.14 14.31
N ILE A 176 3.95 -7.42 14.52
CA ILE A 176 4.71 -6.85 15.64
C ILE A 176 4.67 -5.32 15.58
N SER A 177 4.95 -4.73 14.41
CA SER A 177 4.90 -3.29 14.19
C SER A 177 3.50 -2.73 14.46
N SER A 178 2.46 -3.42 13.99
CA SER A 178 1.05 -3.05 14.27
C SER A 178 0.76 -2.99 15.78
N GLU A 179 1.18 -3.99 16.56
CA GLU A 179 0.95 -3.99 18.01
C GLU A 179 1.67 -2.82 18.71
N ILE A 180 2.88 -2.48 18.27
CA ILE A 180 3.61 -1.30 18.78
C ILE A 180 2.88 0.00 18.39
N THR A 181 2.53 0.16 17.11
CA THR A 181 1.89 1.39 16.61
C THR A 181 0.48 1.58 17.16
N LYS A 182 -0.29 0.51 17.41
CA LYS A 182 -1.60 0.61 18.08
C LYS A 182 -1.47 1.24 19.48
N LYS A 183 -0.37 0.96 20.17
CA LYS A 183 -0.16 1.44 21.54
C LYS A 183 0.53 2.80 21.61
N TYR A 184 1.53 3.03 20.76
CA TYR A 184 2.42 4.20 20.85
C TYR A 184 2.30 5.17 19.65
N GLY A 185 1.45 4.85 18.67
CA GLY A 185 1.28 5.64 17.46
C GLY A 185 2.59 5.77 16.67
N ALA A 186 2.76 6.92 16.01
CA ALA A 186 3.95 7.23 15.21
C ALA A 186 5.23 7.36 16.04
N ASN A 187 5.13 7.61 17.36
CA ASN A 187 6.31 7.71 18.23
C ASN A 187 7.03 6.37 18.40
N GLY A 188 6.31 5.25 18.25
CA GLY A 188 6.86 3.90 18.40
C GLY A 188 7.50 3.69 19.78
N LEU A 189 8.58 2.90 19.80
CA LEU A 189 9.41 2.67 20.98
C LEU A 189 10.71 3.48 20.91
N PRO A 190 11.44 3.63 22.03
CA PRO A 190 12.84 4.07 21.98
C PRO A 190 13.67 3.22 21.00
N ASP A 191 14.74 3.80 20.46
CA ASP A 191 15.54 3.14 19.43
C ASP A 191 16.16 1.84 19.95
N GLU A 192 16.07 0.80 19.12
CA GLU A 192 16.57 -0.56 19.39
C GLU A 192 16.00 -1.18 20.68
N THR A 193 14.76 -0.85 21.05
CA THR A 193 14.08 -1.52 22.17
C THR A 193 13.82 -3.00 21.86
N ILE A 194 13.41 -3.35 20.64
CA ILE A 194 13.20 -4.73 20.25
C ILE A 194 14.19 -5.10 19.15
N THR A 195 15.16 -5.94 19.46
CA THR A 195 16.08 -6.53 18.48
C THR A 195 15.71 -7.98 18.21
N ILE A 196 15.57 -8.36 16.94
CA ILE A 196 15.31 -9.74 16.53
C ILE A 196 16.37 -10.14 15.51
N ASN A 197 17.13 -11.19 15.86
CA ASN A 197 18.15 -11.74 15.00
C ASN A 197 17.58 -13.00 14.34
N PHE A 198 17.35 -12.90 13.03
CA PHE A 198 16.84 -13.98 12.21
C PHE A 198 17.98 -14.73 11.54
N LYS A 199 17.81 -16.04 11.39
CA LYS A 199 18.70 -16.89 10.60
C LYS A 199 17.92 -17.71 9.58
N GLY A 200 18.30 -17.63 8.31
CA GLY A 200 17.67 -18.36 7.22
C GLY A 200 17.30 -17.47 6.03
N SER A 201 16.28 -17.89 5.26
CA SER A 201 15.81 -17.16 4.08
C SER A 201 14.45 -16.56 4.39
N ALA A 202 14.31 -15.24 4.32
CA ALA A 202 13.06 -14.56 4.62
C ALA A 202 12.13 -14.55 3.41
N GLY A 203 10.84 -14.77 3.66
CA GLY A 203 9.81 -14.64 2.64
C GLY A 203 9.56 -13.21 2.20
N GLN A 204 8.62 -13.07 1.27
CA GLN A 204 8.17 -11.80 0.74
C GLN A 204 7.80 -10.80 1.84
N SER A 205 8.16 -9.52 1.65
CA SER A 205 7.80 -8.41 2.57
C SER A 205 8.40 -8.51 3.98
N PHE A 206 9.59 -9.09 4.14
CA PHE A 206 10.30 -9.07 5.43
C PHE A 206 10.50 -7.64 5.94
N GLY A 207 10.14 -7.38 7.20
CA GLY A 207 10.26 -6.06 7.82
C GLY A 207 9.30 -5.01 7.25
N ALA A 208 8.24 -5.43 6.53
CA ALA A 208 7.27 -4.48 5.99
C ALA A 208 6.59 -3.67 7.11
N PHE A 209 6.57 -2.36 6.93
CA PHE A 209 6.03 -1.36 7.87
C PHE A 209 6.69 -1.37 9.24
N ALA A 210 7.92 -1.88 9.39
CA ALA A 210 8.61 -1.89 10.68
C ALA A 210 8.76 -0.47 11.23
N CYS A 211 8.16 -0.23 12.40
CA CYS A 211 8.12 1.06 13.06
C CYS A 211 9.37 1.33 13.91
N LYS A 212 9.49 2.58 14.39
CA LYS A 212 10.55 3.00 15.31
C LYS A 212 10.66 2.10 16.55
N GLY A 213 11.90 1.75 16.89
CA GLY A 213 12.27 0.88 18.00
C GLY A 213 12.37 -0.61 17.66
N LEU A 214 11.99 -1.02 16.44
CA LEU A 214 12.29 -2.35 15.89
C LEU A 214 13.67 -2.35 15.21
N LYS A 215 14.47 -3.37 15.51
CA LYS A 215 15.71 -3.69 14.80
C LYS A 215 15.73 -5.15 14.38
N PHE A 216 15.76 -5.43 13.09
CA PHE A 216 15.87 -6.79 12.57
C PHE A 216 17.22 -7.00 11.92
N ASN A 217 17.91 -8.07 12.32
CA ASN A 217 19.15 -8.50 11.69
C ASN A 217 18.91 -9.86 11.06
N LEU A 218 19.13 -10.00 9.76
CA LEU A 218 18.91 -11.24 9.03
C LEU A 218 20.25 -11.80 8.55
N GLU A 219 20.69 -12.89 9.17
CA GLU A 219 21.78 -13.71 8.67
C GLU A 219 21.22 -14.71 7.62
N GLY A 220 21.43 -14.40 6.35
CA GLY A 220 20.94 -15.17 5.21
C GLY A 220 20.52 -14.27 4.05
N ASP A 221 19.32 -14.47 3.52
CA ASP A 221 18.78 -13.75 2.35
C ASP A 221 17.29 -13.42 2.53
N SER A 222 16.75 -12.54 1.68
CA SER A 222 15.32 -12.21 1.64
C SER A 222 14.77 -12.18 0.22
N ASN A 223 13.48 -12.48 0.09
CA ASN A 223 12.74 -12.30 -1.16
C ASN A 223 12.34 -10.83 -1.39
N ASP A 224 11.46 -10.56 -2.37
CA ASP A 224 11.03 -9.22 -2.76
C ASP A 224 10.36 -8.44 -1.61
N TYR A 225 10.25 -7.12 -1.79
CA TYR A 225 9.59 -6.20 -0.88
C TYR A 225 10.25 -6.10 0.51
N PHE A 226 11.54 -6.40 0.63
CA PHE A 226 12.31 -6.17 1.86
C PHE A 226 12.11 -4.72 2.34
N GLY A 227 11.62 -4.56 3.56
CA GLY A 227 11.34 -3.24 4.15
C GLY A 227 10.28 -2.42 3.41
N LYS A 228 9.32 -3.05 2.72
CA LYS A 228 8.18 -2.35 2.10
C LYS A 228 7.50 -1.42 3.11
N GLY A 229 7.38 -0.14 2.75
CA GLY A 229 6.79 0.87 3.63
C GLY A 229 7.51 1.04 4.97
N LEU A 230 8.82 0.84 5.05
CA LEU A 230 9.61 1.02 6.28
C LEU A 230 9.27 2.36 6.95
N SER A 231 9.02 2.33 8.27
CA SER A 231 8.38 3.43 9.03
C SER A 231 9.05 3.71 10.38
N GLY A 232 10.38 3.67 10.42
CA GLY A 232 11.24 4.09 11.51
C GLY A 232 12.12 2.97 12.06
N GLY A 233 11.87 1.73 11.67
CA GLY A 233 12.67 0.58 12.06
C GLY A 233 14.04 0.54 11.40
N SER A 234 14.90 -0.33 11.91
CA SER A 234 16.23 -0.63 11.37
C SER A 234 16.27 -2.07 10.87
N LEU A 235 16.58 -2.27 9.60
CA LEU A 235 16.69 -3.59 8.97
C LEU A 235 18.13 -3.80 8.51
N SER A 236 18.68 -4.97 8.78
CA SER A 236 19.94 -5.40 8.18
C SER A 236 19.83 -6.82 7.64
N VAL A 237 20.53 -7.07 6.54
CA VAL A 237 20.63 -8.40 5.93
C VAL A 237 22.05 -8.62 5.45
N PHE A 238 22.61 -9.79 5.76
CA PHE A 238 23.98 -10.15 5.43
C PHE A 238 24.12 -11.67 5.25
N PRO A 239 25.06 -12.13 4.41
CA PRO A 239 25.25 -13.56 4.18
C PRO A 239 25.60 -14.29 5.48
N SER A 240 25.36 -15.60 5.52
CA SER A 240 25.82 -16.39 6.66
C SER A 240 27.32 -16.25 6.85
N LYS A 241 27.78 -16.26 8.11
CA LYS A 241 29.21 -16.19 8.45
C LYS A 241 30.03 -17.34 7.85
N ASN A 242 29.37 -18.43 7.46
CA ASN A 242 29.99 -19.59 6.83
C ASN A 242 30.04 -19.48 5.29
N SER A 243 29.54 -18.39 4.71
CA SER A 243 29.54 -18.16 3.27
C SER A 243 30.98 -17.90 2.79
N THR A 244 31.35 -18.50 1.66
CA THR A 244 32.69 -18.36 1.06
C THR A 244 32.70 -17.41 -0.15
N PHE A 245 31.54 -16.96 -0.61
CA PHE A 245 31.40 -16.00 -1.70
C PHE A 245 31.50 -14.56 -1.20
N LYS A 246 31.80 -13.65 -2.14
CA LYS A 246 31.80 -12.21 -1.91
C LYS A 246 30.38 -11.66 -1.93
N ALA A 247 29.99 -10.93 -0.90
CA ALA A 247 28.63 -10.42 -0.78
C ALA A 247 28.30 -9.44 -1.90
N GLU A 248 29.26 -8.59 -2.25
CA GLU A 248 29.11 -7.51 -3.23
C GLU A 248 28.88 -8.00 -4.66
N ASP A 249 29.16 -9.28 -4.93
CA ASP A 249 28.98 -9.92 -6.23
C ASP A 249 27.69 -10.77 -6.31
N ASN A 250 26.88 -10.83 -5.24
CA ASN A 250 25.76 -11.77 -5.12
C ASN A 250 24.45 -11.10 -4.67
N ILE A 251 23.33 -11.57 -5.22
CA ILE A 251 21.99 -11.11 -4.83
C ILE A 251 21.65 -11.64 -3.44
N ILE A 252 21.24 -10.74 -2.55
CA ILE A 252 20.85 -11.07 -1.18
C ILE A 252 19.40 -10.67 -0.87
N ILE A 253 18.85 -9.67 -1.59
CA ILE A 253 17.44 -9.32 -1.51
C ILE A 253 16.81 -9.19 -2.90
N GLY A 254 15.51 -9.50 -2.96
CA GLY A 254 14.73 -9.41 -4.20
C GLY A 254 14.40 -7.97 -4.64
N ASN A 255 13.36 -7.88 -5.47
CA ASN A 255 12.92 -6.64 -6.12
C ASN A 255 12.10 -5.74 -5.20
N VAL A 256 11.91 -4.49 -5.61
CA VAL A 256 10.95 -3.54 -5.02
C VAL A 256 11.18 -3.34 -3.51
N ALA A 257 12.44 -3.46 -3.08
CA ALA A 257 12.84 -3.23 -1.71
C ALA A 257 12.62 -1.75 -1.34
N LEU A 258 12.16 -1.51 -0.11
CA LEU A 258 11.87 -0.19 0.45
C LEU A 258 10.79 0.59 -0.30
N TYR A 259 9.87 -0.11 -0.97
CA TYR A 259 8.78 0.50 -1.70
C TYR A 259 7.95 1.47 -0.84
N GLY A 260 7.93 2.74 -1.24
CA GLY A 260 7.10 3.76 -0.59
C GLY A 260 7.56 4.15 0.82
N ALA A 261 8.79 3.81 1.25
CA ALA A 261 9.19 3.94 2.65
C ALA A 261 9.09 5.40 3.17
N THR A 262 8.59 5.58 4.41
CA THR A 262 8.46 6.89 5.06
C THR A 262 9.19 6.97 6.42
N GLY A 263 10.34 6.29 6.50
CA GLY A 263 11.45 6.60 7.41
C GLY A 263 12.09 5.35 8.01
N GLY A 264 13.34 5.39 8.48
CA GLY A 264 14.04 4.22 9.01
C GLY A 264 15.35 3.94 8.27
N MET A 265 16.03 2.86 8.65
CA MET A 265 17.35 2.51 8.11
C MET A 265 17.37 1.08 7.56
N ALA A 266 18.03 0.88 6.42
CA ALA A 266 18.24 -0.42 5.82
C ALA A 266 19.71 -0.61 5.42
N PHE A 267 20.33 -1.69 5.88
CA PHE A 267 21.72 -2.04 5.58
C PHE A 267 21.78 -3.40 4.91
N ILE A 268 22.18 -3.43 3.64
CA ILE A 268 22.15 -4.60 2.78
C ILE A 268 23.57 -4.93 2.36
N ASN A 269 24.11 -6.02 2.91
CA ASN A 269 25.43 -6.55 2.53
C ASN A 269 25.26 -7.50 1.35
N GLY A 270 25.15 -6.94 0.15
CA GLY A 270 24.99 -7.63 -1.13
C GLY A 270 24.13 -6.85 -2.13
N ILE A 271 23.78 -7.52 -3.24
CA ILE A 271 23.02 -6.92 -4.35
C ILE A 271 21.51 -7.03 -4.09
N ALA A 272 20.78 -5.94 -4.34
CA ALA A 272 19.33 -5.94 -4.42
C ALA A 272 18.83 -6.12 -5.86
N GLY A 273 17.62 -6.64 -6.02
CA GLY A 273 16.97 -6.75 -7.32
C GLY A 273 16.58 -5.40 -7.94
N GLU A 274 15.63 -5.45 -8.88
CA GLU A 274 15.12 -4.28 -9.58
C GLU A 274 14.29 -3.38 -8.65
N ARG A 275 14.14 -2.10 -9.03
CA ARG A 275 13.28 -1.11 -8.36
C ARG A 275 13.60 -0.92 -6.88
N PHE A 276 14.88 -1.01 -6.53
CA PHE A 276 15.36 -0.65 -5.20
C PHE A 276 15.02 0.81 -4.87
N CYS A 277 14.45 1.07 -3.68
CA CYS A 277 14.03 2.40 -3.24
C CYS A 277 12.96 3.06 -4.13
N VAL A 278 12.15 2.29 -4.86
CA VAL A 278 11.04 2.85 -5.63
C VAL A 278 10.06 3.59 -4.72
N ARG A 279 9.75 4.85 -5.04
CA ARG A 279 8.93 5.74 -4.22
C ARG A 279 9.43 5.95 -2.79
N ASN A 280 10.73 5.78 -2.51
CA ASN A 280 11.26 6.11 -1.18
C ASN A 280 11.01 7.60 -0.87
N SER A 281 10.48 7.89 0.31
CA SER A 281 10.13 9.25 0.73
C SER A 281 10.93 9.73 1.94
N SER A 282 11.56 8.84 2.73
CA SER A 282 12.45 9.26 3.83
C SER A 282 13.35 8.18 4.46
N ALA A 283 13.39 6.96 3.93
CA ALA A 283 14.31 5.94 4.44
C ALA A 283 15.76 6.21 4.01
N ILE A 284 16.71 5.77 4.86
CA ILE A 284 18.14 5.74 4.57
C ILE A 284 18.53 4.30 4.28
N ALA A 285 19.13 4.06 3.13
CA ALA A 285 19.51 2.71 2.70
C ALA A 285 20.96 2.65 2.21
N VAL A 286 21.67 1.58 2.56
CA VAL A 286 23.00 1.26 2.04
C VAL A 286 22.97 -0.13 1.44
N VAL A 287 23.43 -0.29 0.21
CA VAL A 287 23.42 -1.55 -0.56
C VAL A 287 24.66 -1.66 -1.43
N GLU A 288 25.10 -2.87 -1.76
CA GLU A 288 26.35 -3.11 -2.51
C GLU A 288 26.17 -3.21 -4.04
N GLY A 289 24.93 -3.25 -4.51
CA GLY A 289 24.58 -3.16 -5.92
C GLY A 289 23.08 -3.28 -6.10
N ILE A 290 22.56 -2.84 -7.25
CA ILE A 290 21.12 -2.90 -7.54
C ILE A 290 20.84 -3.24 -8.99
N GLY A 291 19.66 -3.81 -9.26
CA GLY A 291 19.14 -4.01 -10.61
C GLY A 291 18.65 -2.72 -11.29
N ASP A 292 17.84 -2.88 -12.34
CA ASP A 292 17.26 -1.79 -13.12
C ASP A 292 16.26 -0.96 -12.28
N HIS A 293 16.02 0.29 -12.70
CA HIS A 293 15.02 1.20 -12.13
C HIS A 293 15.26 1.58 -10.66
N GLY A 294 16.54 1.65 -10.25
CA GLY A 294 16.92 2.15 -8.93
C GLY A 294 16.41 3.57 -8.67
N CYS A 295 15.89 3.82 -7.46
CA CYS A 295 15.38 5.12 -7.02
C CYS A 295 14.24 5.69 -7.88
N GLU A 296 13.53 4.85 -8.65
CA GLU A 296 12.39 5.26 -9.46
C GLU A 296 11.31 5.93 -8.60
N TYR A 297 10.82 7.10 -9.01
CA TYR A 297 9.82 7.90 -8.27
C TYR A 297 10.20 8.26 -6.82
N MET A 298 11.48 8.23 -6.44
CA MET A 298 11.93 8.64 -5.11
C MET A 298 11.64 10.13 -4.89
N THR A 299 11.07 10.45 -3.72
CA THR A 299 10.67 11.82 -3.34
C THR A 299 11.40 12.34 -2.09
N GLY A 300 12.19 11.51 -1.43
CA GLY A 300 12.98 11.87 -0.24
C GLY A 300 13.77 10.70 0.32
N GLY A 301 14.58 10.95 1.34
CA GLY A 301 15.50 9.95 1.93
C GLY A 301 16.87 9.91 1.26
N THR A 302 17.67 8.91 1.64
CA THR A 302 19.04 8.74 1.15
C THR A 302 19.28 7.30 0.71
N ALA A 303 19.79 7.10 -0.50
CA ALA A 303 20.23 5.79 -0.99
C ALA A 303 21.74 5.82 -1.25
N VAL A 304 22.48 4.88 -0.68
CA VAL A 304 23.91 4.70 -0.92
C VAL A 304 24.12 3.36 -1.60
N ILE A 305 24.63 3.39 -2.83
CA ILE A 305 24.89 2.22 -3.66
C ILE A 305 26.41 2.09 -3.81
N LEU A 306 26.98 1.03 -3.24
CA LEU A 306 28.43 0.80 -3.18
C LEU A 306 28.97 -0.04 -4.35
N GLY A 307 28.18 -0.26 -5.39
CA GLY A 307 28.58 -1.01 -6.58
C GLY A 307 27.71 -0.71 -7.79
N GLU A 308 27.56 -1.71 -8.67
CA GLU A 308 26.87 -1.54 -9.95
C GLU A 308 25.38 -1.21 -9.77
N THR A 309 24.89 -0.32 -10.64
CA THR A 309 23.46 -0.07 -10.83
C THR A 309 23.00 -0.64 -12.16
N GLY A 310 21.71 -0.94 -12.26
CA GLY A 310 21.03 -1.18 -13.53
C GLY A 310 20.64 0.11 -14.26
N ARG A 311 19.89 -0.05 -15.35
CA ARG A 311 19.43 0.99 -16.27
C ARG A 311 18.27 1.81 -15.69
N ASN A 312 18.03 2.97 -16.31
CA ASN A 312 16.91 3.86 -16.00
C ASN A 312 16.89 4.29 -14.51
N PHE A 313 18.06 4.47 -13.93
CA PHE A 313 18.21 4.93 -12.55
C PHE A 313 17.65 6.35 -12.41
N GLY A 314 16.89 6.60 -11.35
CA GLY A 314 16.37 7.94 -11.03
C GLY A 314 15.19 8.38 -11.89
N ALA A 315 14.59 7.49 -12.70
CA ALA A 315 13.41 7.83 -13.48
C ALA A 315 12.26 8.32 -12.57
N GLY A 316 11.74 9.52 -12.83
CA GLY A 316 10.70 10.12 -11.99
C GLY A 316 11.16 10.55 -10.59
N MET A 317 12.45 10.47 -10.27
CA MET A 317 12.99 10.90 -8.97
C MET A 317 12.89 12.42 -8.84
N SER A 318 12.03 12.88 -7.93
CA SER A 318 11.74 14.30 -7.70
C SER A 318 12.26 14.83 -6.37
N GLY A 319 12.83 13.97 -5.52
CA GLY A 319 13.44 14.39 -4.26
C GLY A 319 14.27 13.29 -3.57
N GLY A 320 15.12 13.69 -2.63
CA GLY A 320 16.09 12.80 -1.96
C GLY A 320 17.49 12.86 -2.57
N ILE A 321 18.42 12.07 -2.02
CA ILE A 321 19.81 12.01 -2.50
C ILE A 321 20.22 10.55 -2.69
N ALA A 322 20.79 10.24 -3.85
CA ALA A 322 21.46 8.98 -4.11
C ALA A 322 22.97 9.18 -4.28
N TYR A 323 23.76 8.37 -3.58
CA TYR A 323 25.20 8.28 -3.75
C TYR A 323 25.51 6.96 -4.46
N VAL A 324 26.18 7.02 -5.60
CA VAL A 324 26.55 5.84 -6.39
C VAL A 324 28.06 5.76 -6.49
N PHE A 325 28.62 4.63 -6.07
CA PHE A 325 30.02 4.32 -6.27
C PHE A 325 30.23 3.74 -7.67
N ASP A 326 30.48 4.62 -8.62
CA ASP A 326 30.71 4.26 -10.02
C ASP A 326 32.17 3.90 -10.28
N LYS A 327 32.53 2.64 -10.03
CA LYS A 327 33.90 2.14 -10.23
C LYS A 327 34.31 2.10 -11.71
N ASN A 328 33.35 1.93 -12.61
CA ASN A 328 33.58 1.70 -14.04
C ASN A 328 33.36 2.96 -14.90
N ASP A 329 33.07 4.11 -14.28
CA ASP A 329 32.76 5.41 -14.91
C ASP A 329 31.67 5.29 -16.00
N ASN A 330 30.65 4.45 -15.76
CA ASN A 330 29.59 4.14 -16.73
C ASN A 330 28.17 4.50 -16.26
N PHE A 331 28.01 5.05 -15.05
CA PHE A 331 26.71 5.34 -14.46
C PHE A 331 25.88 6.31 -15.29
N GLU A 332 26.52 7.28 -15.93
CA GLU A 332 25.86 8.29 -16.77
C GLU A 332 25.04 7.65 -17.91
N THR A 333 25.48 6.51 -18.46
CA THR A 333 24.76 5.78 -19.52
C THR A 333 23.50 5.07 -19.03
N LYS A 334 23.37 4.88 -17.71
CA LYS A 334 22.28 4.17 -17.06
C LYS A 334 21.30 5.12 -16.37
N PHE A 335 21.64 6.39 -16.29
CA PHE A 335 20.89 7.42 -15.58
C PHE A 335 19.77 8.00 -16.45
N ASN A 336 18.62 8.25 -15.83
CA ASN A 336 17.52 8.99 -16.44
C ASN A 336 17.57 10.46 -16.00
N SER A 337 17.86 11.35 -16.95
CA SER A 337 18.06 12.79 -16.72
C SER A 337 16.79 13.64 -16.85
N GLU A 338 15.59 13.05 -16.85
CA GLU A 338 14.35 13.79 -17.04
C GLU A 338 14.05 14.76 -15.88
N LEU A 339 14.30 14.35 -14.63
CA LEU A 339 13.95 15.12 -13.42
C LEU A 339 15.07 15.29 -12.39
N CYS A 340 16.19 14.56 -12.51
CA CYS A 340 17.28 14.62 -11.56
C CYS A 340 18.63 14.89 -12.23
N ASP A 341 19.56 15.47 -11.47
CA ASP A 341 20.91 15.84 -11.92
C ASP A 341 21.97 14.91 -11.33
N ILE A 342 23.02 14.63 -12.10
CA ILE A 342 24.23 13.96 -11.59
C ILE A 342 25.29 15.01 -11.29
N LYS A 343 25.95 14.88 -10.14
CA LYS A 343 27.15 15.65 -9.80
C LYS A 343 28.28 14.74 -9.36
N LYS A 344 29.38 14.70 -10.13
CA LYS A 344 30.61 14.02 -9.70
C LYS A 344 31.23 14.77 -8.51
N SER A 345 31.59 14.04 -7.46
CA SER A 345 32.29 14.59 -6.29
C SER A 345 33.62 13.88 -6.09
N ASN A 346 34.72 14.62 -6.22
CA ASN A 346 36.08 14.13 -5.91
C ASN A 346 36.40 14.17 -4.42
N ARG A 347 35.44 14.60 -3.58
CA ARG A 347 35.55 14.58 -2.13
C ARG A 347 34.56 13.55 -1.61
N ILE A 348 35.06 12.52 -0.94
CA ILE A 348 34.32 11.86 0.13
C ILE A 348 34.05 12.98 1.14
N GLN A 349 32.91 13.64 1.04
CA GLN A 349 32.48 14.54 2.11
C GLN A 349 32.33 13.64 3.33
N LYS A 350 33.27 13.77 4.29
CA LYS A 350 33.18 13.16 5.61
C LYS A 350 31.79 13.47 6.18
N MET A 351 30.85 12.55 6.07
CA MET A 351 29.59 12.58 6.83
C MET A 351 29.81 11.84 8.13
N ILE A 352 30.50 12.50 9.06
CA ILE A 352 30.22 12.32 10.49
C ILE A 352 29.42 13.56 10.89
N LYS A 353 28.13 13.37 11.17
CA LYS A 353 27.26 14.17 12.07
C LYS A 353 25.81 13.69 11.89
N TYR A 354 25.05 13.30 12.90
CA TYR A 354 25.21 13.29 14.37
C TYR A 354 24.92 11.90 14.93
#